data_AF-A0A6V7QWA0-F1
#
_entry.id   AF-A0A6V7QWA0-F1
#
_cell.length_a   1.000
_cell.length_b   1.000
_cell.length_c   1.000
_cell.angle_alpha   90.00
_cell.angle_beta   90.00
_cell.angle_gamma   90.00
#
_symmetry.space_group_name_H-M   'P 1'
#
loop_
_entity.id
_entity.type
_entity.pdbx_description
1 polymer ?
#
loop_
_entity_poly.entity_id
_entity_poly.type
_entity_poly.pdbx_seq_one_letter_code
_entity_poly.pdbx_strand_id
1 'polypeptide(L)'
;MVAEAAATRTAEANFLISIAAHHLQSNLSPFSFITSLIPSNGDSLLPLRPPLHPFQHLRPPHPQTPPLSPPHPHHQHQTPLLLPRLRPRRLRPPPLLPSSLAAAAAAAGDPSSSFQIYYGTAASAANYGGYGGNASKKDSAEYTYEVPAGWKERLVSKVEKGTNGTDSEFFNPKKRSEREYLTFLSGLRALAPVDDVLNNLALSDVALQDQIAAADAVRSRERRDDRGQLYYDYEIEGAAAHSLISVTCARNKLYAHFVTAPNPEWTRDQDTLRRLHHSFRTVGADTPASSSSSSS
;
A
#
# COMPACT_ATOMS: atom_id res chain seq x y z
N MET A 1 -8.87 -34.22 -27.76
CA MET A 1 -7.87 -33.85 -26.73
C MET A 1 -7.63 -32.32 -26.68
N VAL A 2 -8.68 -31.49 -26.73
CA VAL A 2 -8.53 -30.01 -26.60
C VAL A 2 -9.54 -29.41 -25.59
N ALA A 3 -10.40 -30.22 -24.99
CA ALA A 3 -11.43 -29.74 -24.06
C ALA A 3 -10.99 -29.71 -22.58
N GLU A 4 -9.88 -30.36 -22.22
CA GLU A 4 -9.50 -30.58 -20.82
C GLU A 4 -8.60 -29.47 -20.22
N ALA A 5 -8.02 -28.60 -21.07
CA ALA A 5 -7.16 -27.50 -20.63
C ALA A 5 -7.92 -26.19 -20.31
N ALA A 6 -9.20 -26.09 -20.69
CA ALA A 6 -10.01 -24.89 -20.46
C ALA A 6 -10.72 -24.87 -19.10
N ALA A 7 -10.96 -26.04 -18.49
CA ALA A 7 -11.66 -26.14 -17.21
C ALA A 7 -10.79 -25.73 -16.01
N THR A 8 -9.47 -25.93 -16.10
CA THR A 8 -8.53 -25.63 -15.00
C THR A 8 -8.20 -24.14 -14.89
N ARG A 9 -8.26 -23.38 -15.98
CA ARG A 9 -8.02 -21.91 -15.97
C ARG A 9 -9.17 -21.11 -15.35
N THR A 10 -10.39 -21.65 -15.37
CA THR A 10 -11.57 -20.99 -14.78
C THR A 10 -11.67 -21.21 -13.26
N ALA A 11 -10.96 -22.20 -12.70
CA ALA A 11 -10.96 -22.50 -11.27
C ALA A 11 -10.02 -21.58 -10.46
N GLU A 12 -8.87 -21.17 -11.03
CA GLU A 12 -7.91 -20.28 -10.34
C GLU A 12 -8.39 -18.82 -10.27
N ALA A 13 -9.13 -18.36 -11.29
CA ALA A 13 -9.75 -17.03 -11.29
C ALA A 13 -10.87 -16.89 -10.23
N ASN A 14 -11.62 -17.97 -9.97
CA ASN A 14 -12.68 -17.96 -8.95
C ASN A 14 -12.13 -18.04 -7.51
N PHE A 15 -10.93 -18.58 -7.31
CA PHE A 15 -10.29 -18.61 -5.98
C PHE A 15 -9.79 -17.22 -5.55
N LEU A 16 -9.34 -16.40 -6.50
CA LEU A 16 -8.87 -15.03 -6.23
C LEU A 16 -10.01 -14.05 -5.96
N ILE A 17 -11.17 -14.21 -6.61
CA ILE A 17 -12.37 -13.42 -6.29
C ILE A 17 -12.92 -13.77 -4.90
N SER A 18 -12.77 -15.03 -4.46
CA SER A 18 -13.24 -15.47 -3.14
C SER A 18 -12.46 -14.87 -1.97
N ILE A 19 -11.15 -14.62 -2.13
CA ILE A 19 -10.31 -14.01 -1.07
C ILE A 19 -10.62 -12.52 -0.89
N ALA A 20 -10.96 -11.80 -1.97
CA ALA A 20 -11.41 -10.42 -1.89
C ALA A 20 -12.78 -10.27 -1.21
N ALA A 21 -13.67 -11.26 -1.37
CA ALA A 21 -15.00 -11.25 -0.74
C ALA A 21 -14.99 -11.68 0.74
N HIS A 22 -14.11 -12.61 1.14
CA HIS A 22 -14.08 -13.11 2.52
C HIS A 22 -13.53 -12.11 3.56
N HIS A 23 -12.78 -11.10 3.12
CA HIS A 23 -12.26 -10.06 4.02
C HIS A 23 -13.29 -8.97 4.37
N LEU A 24 -14.46 -8.96 3.70
CA LEU A 24 -15.57 -8.03 4.01
C LEU A 24 -16.59 -8.61 5.00
N GLN A 25 -16.59 -9.93 5.24
CA GLN A 25 -17.66 -10.60 6.01
C GLN A 25 -17.31 -10.93 7.47
N SER A 26 -16.05 -10.77 7.91
CA SER A 26 -15.60 -11.23 9.24
C SER A 26 -15.79 -10.20 10.37
N ASN A 27 -16.72 -9.25 10.23
CA ASN A 27 -16.99 -8.23 11.26
C ASN A 27 -18.38 -8.34 11.91
N LEU A 28 -18.98 -9.53 11.90
CA LEU A 28 -20.17 -9.84 12.68
C LEU A 28 -19.86 -10.97 13.67
N SER A 29 -19.78 -10.60 14.94
CA SER A 29 -19.65 -11.50 16.08
C SER A 29 -20.86 -12.45 16.17
N PRO A 30 -20.68 -13.75 16.45
CA PRO A 30 -21.80 -14.68 16.66
C PRO A 30 -22.22 -14.71 18.13
N PHE A 31 -23.49 -14.42 18.41
CA PHE A 31 -24.14 -14.86 19.65
C PHE A 31 -24.63 -16.31 19.46
N SER A 32 -24.14 -17.18 20.33
CA SER A 32 -24.34 -18.63 20.34
C SER A 32 -25.82 -19.04 20.44
N PHE A 33 -26.24 -19.92 19.54
CA PHE A 33 -27.39 -20.81 19.73
C PHE A 33 -26.94 -22.02 20.56
N ILE A 34 -27.59 -22.30 21.69
CA ILE A 34 -27.57 -23.61 22.34
C ILE A 34 -28.96 -24.22 22.15
N THR A 35 -29.02 -25.34 21.43
CA THR A 35 -30.14 -26.28 21.43
C THR A 35 -29.69 -27.52 22.20
N SER A 36 -30.43 -27.89 23.25
CA SER A 36 -30.53 -29.29 23.67
C SER A 36 -31.78 -29.55 24.54
N LEU A 37 -32.67 -30.39 23.98
CA LEU A 37 -33.43 -31.51 24.56
C LEU A 37 -34.34 -31.37 25.82
N ILE A 38 -35.58 -31.79 25.61
CA ILE A 38 -36.78 -32.05 26.47
C ILE A 38 -36.58 -33.37 27.27
N PRO A 39 -37.12 -33.62 28.52
CA PRO A 39 -38.55 -34.00 28.74
C PRO A 39 -39.29 -33.79 30.10
N SER A 40 -40.61 -33.58 29.95
CA SER A 40 -41.83 -34.16 30.62
C SER A 40 -42.20 -33.99 32.11
N ASN A 41 -43.54 -33.95 32.32
CA ASN A 41 -44.42 -34.07 33.52
C ASN A 41 -44.71 -32.76 34.29
N GLY A 42 -45.94 -32.37 34.69
CA GLY A 42 -47.31 -32.90 34.61
C GLY A 42 -48.25 -31.98 35.44
N ASP A 43 -49.55 -31.97 35.09
CA ASP A 43 -50.77 -31.57 35.85
C ASP A 43 -50.96 -30.15 36.45
N SER A 44 -51.93 -29.39 35.90
CA SER A 44 -53.26 -29.12 36.52
C SER A 44 -53.97 -27.83 36.05
N LEU A 45 -55.18 -28.04 35.52
CA LEU A 45 -56.45 -27.30 35.69
C LEU A 45 -56.67 -25.87 35.10
N LEU A 46 -57.69 -25.81 34.22
CA LEU A 46 -58.40 -24.67 33.57
C LEU A 46 -59.27 -23.85 34.58
N PRO A 47 -60.04 -22.77 34.24
CA PRO A 47 -60.50 -22.33 32.90
C PRO A 47 -60.75 -20.81 32.58
N LEU A 48 -60.96 -20.56 31.27
CA LEU A 48 -61.91 -19.65 30.60
C LEU A 48 -61.95 -18.12 30.89
N ARG A 49 -61.54 -17.33 29.87
CA ARG A 49 -62.34 -16.22 29.27
C ARG A 49 -61.68 -15.60 28.02
N PRO A 50 -62.40 -15.47 26.89
CA PRO A 50 -62.20 -14.41 25.88
C PRO A 50 -63.51 -13.56 25.75
N PRO A 51 -63.71 -12.61 24.80
CA PRO A 51 -62.86 -12.08 23.71
C PRO A 51 -62.93 -10.52 23.50
N LEU A 52 -62.26 -10.04 22.42
CA LEU A 52 -62.66 -8.96 21.46
C LEU A 52 -61.85 -7.63 21.37
N HIS A 53 -61.06 -7.54 20.27
CA HIS A 53 -60.91 -6.44 19.28
C HIS A 53 -59.99 -5.22 19.59
N PRO A 54 -59.65 -4.36 18.59
CA PRO A 54 -58.60 -4.59 17.58
C PRO A 54 -57.72 -3.32 17.31
N PHE A 55 -56.39 -3.40 17.14
CA PHE A 55 -55.66 -2.26 16.55
C PHE A 55 -54.51 -2.67 15.62
N GLN A 56 -54.87 -2.62 14.33
CA GLN A 56 -54.19 -2.04 13.18
C GLN A 56 -52.64 -1.92 13.16
N HIS A 57 -52.13 -2.49 12.07
CA HIS A 57 -50.84 -2.32 11.41
C HIS A 57 -50.15 -0.96 11.57
N LEU A 58 -48.90 -0.97 12.04
CA LEU A 58 -47.91 0.07 11.78
C LEU A 58 -46.96 -0.40 10.68
N ARG A 59 -47.00 0.34 9.57
CA ARG A 59 -46.15 0.24 8.38
C ARG A 59 -44.83 0.98 8.65
N PRO A 60 -43.66 0.49 8.19
CA PRO A 60 -42.40 1.23 8.32
C PRO A 60 -42.31 2.40 7.32
N PRO A 61 -41.63 3.52 7.65
CA PRO A 61 -41.57 4.70 6.79
C PRO A 61 -40.55 4.56 5.64
N HIS A 62 -40.94 5.05 4.47
CA HIS A 62 -40.13 5.18 3.25
C HIS A 62 -39.05 6.27 3.36
N PRO A 63 -37.94 6.17 2.57
CA PRO A 63 -36.89 7.18 2.49
C PRO A 63 -37.30 8.38 1.62
N GLN A 64 -37.03 9.60 2.09
CA GLN A 64 -37.27 10.85 1.36
C GLN A 64 -36.08 11.20 0.45
N THR A 65 -36.37 11.46 -0.82
CA THR A 65 -35.51 12.12 -1.81
C THR A 65 -35.42 13.63 -1.56
N PRO A 66 -34.27 14.30 -1.79
CA PRO A 66 -34.16 15.75 -1.71
C PRO A 66 -34.72 16.46 -2.96
N PRO A 67 -35.32 17.67 -2.81
CA PRO A 67 -35.89 18.41 -3.95
C PRO A 67 -34.88 19.31 -4.69
N LEU A 68 -35.10 19.40 -6.00
CA LEU A 68 -34.51 20.37 -6.94
C LEU A 68 -34.87 21.82 -6.58
N SER A 69 -33.93 22.75 -6.80
CA SER A 69 -34.17 24.20 -6.82
C SER A 69 -33.85 24.80 -8.22
N PRO A 70 -34.68 25.72 -8.77
CA PRO A 70 -34.48 26.35 -10.08
C PRO A 70 -33.96 27.83 -9.95
N PRO A 71 -33.99 28.70 -10.99
CA PRO A 71 -32.81 29.22 -11.72
C PRO A 71 -32.45 30.71 -11.43
N HIS A 72 -31.36 31.17 -12.06
CA HIS A 72 -30.68 32.49 -11.97
C HIS A 72 -31.54 33.76 -12.14
N PRO A 73 -30.98 34.94 -11.78
CA PRO A 73 -30.70 35.92 -12.85
C PRO A 73 -29.35 36.68 -12.75
N HIS A 74 -28.97 37.20 -13.92
CA HIS A 74 -27.82 38.04 -14.26
C HIS A 74 -27.69 39.35 -13.46
N HIS A 75 -26.45 39.78 -13.19
CA HIS A 75 -26.06 41.18 -13.40
C HIS A 75 -24.57 41.34 -13.77
N GLN A 76 -24.37 42.16 -14.81
CA GLN A 76 -23.11 42.64 -15.39
C GLN A 76 -22.42 43.70 -14.51
N HIS A 77 -21.09 43.77 -14.60
CA HIS A 77 -20.23 44.97 -14.70
C HIS A 77 -18.76 44.48 -14.66
N GLN A 78 -17.95 44.51 -15.74
CA GLN A 78 -17.20 45.65 -16.32
C GLN A 78 -16.77 46.65 -15.23
N THR A 79 -15.49 46.87 -14.90
CA THR A 79 -14.37 47.30 -15.76
C THR A 79 -13.01 47.13 -15.04
N PRO A 80 -11.87 47.11 -15.76
CA PRO A 80 -10.51 46.97 -15.22
C PRO A 80 -9.83 48.32 -14.99
N LEU A 81 -9.07 48.49 -13.91
CA LEU A 81 -8.17 49.64 -13.68
C LEU A 81 -6.93 49.13 -12.93
N LEU A 82 -5.78 49.04 -13.59
CA LEU A 82 -4.75 50.08 -13.80
C LEU A 82 -3.51 49.78 -12.95
N LEU A 83 -2.51 49.26 -13.66
CA LEU A 83 -1.11 49.23 -13.29
C LEU A 83 -0.58 50.66 -13.08
N PRO A 84 0.29 50.89 -12.08
CA PRO A 84 1.37 51.86 -12.22
C PRO A 84 2.70 51.14 -12.39
N ARG A 85 3.25 51.29 -13.60
CA ARG A 85 4.66 51.13 -13.97
C ARG A 85 5.54 52.09 -13.16
N LEU A 86 6.86 51.87 -13.23
CA LEU A 86 8.02 52.73 -12.85
C LEU A 86 8.74 52.21 -11.57
N ARG A 87 10.03 51.86 -11.52
CA ARG A 87 11.20 52.10 -12.40
C ARG A 87 12.26 51.00 -12.22
N PRO A 88 13.10 50.73 -13.25
CA PRO A 88 14.26 49.85 -13.13
C PRO A 88 15.42 50.57 -12.41
N ARG A 89 15.93 49.96 -11.34
CA ARG A 89 17.13 50.45 -10.65
C ARG A 89 18.36 49.88 -11.35
N ARG A 90 19.21 50.79 -11.82
CA ARG A 90 20.42 50.56 -12.62
C ARG A 90 21.38 49.56 -11.97
N LEU A 91 21.92 48.70 -12.84
CA LEU A 91 23.11 47.88 -12.62
C LEU A 91 24.30 48.75 -12.18
N ARG A 92 25.08 48.22 -11.24
CA ARG A 92 26.43 48.69 -10.93
C ARG A 92 27.35 47.45 -10.84
N PRO A 93 28.24 47.21 -11.82
CA PRO A 93 29.34 46.24 -11.69
C PRO A 93 30.54 46.94 -11.03
N PRO A 94 31.27 46.25 -10.13
CA PRO A 94 32.67 45.87 -10.45
C PRO A 94 33.15 44.64 -9.63
N PRO A 95 34.44 44.23 -9.68
CA PRO A 95 35.38 44.07 -10.79
C PRO A 95 35.82 42.59 -10.96
N LEU A 96 36.38 42.29 -12.13
CA LEU A 96 37.09 41.03 -12.46
C LEU A 96 38.47 40.99 -11.77
N LEU A 97 38.78 39.88 -11.09
CA LEU A 97 40.14 39.45 -10.69
C LEU A 97 40.23 37.91 -10.70
N PRO A 98 41.44 37.33 -10.80
CA PRO A 98 41.78 36.34 -11.82
C PRO A 98 41.69 34.87 -11.40
N SER A 99 41.71 34.01 -12.42
CA SER A 99 41.87 32.56 -12.37
C SER A 99 42.99 32.10 -11.44
N SER A 100 42.65 31.20 -10.53
CA SER A 100 43.59 30.23 -9.94
C SER A 100 43.08 28.83 -10.26
N LEU A 101 43.81 28.15 -11.16
CA LEU A 101 43.75 26.69 -11.32
C LEU A 101 44.06 26.04 -9.97
N ALA A 102 43.09 25.34 -9.41
CA ALA A 102 43.32 24.31 -8.41
C ALA A 102 42.46 23.10 -8.79
N ALA A 103 43.05 22.23 -9.60
CA ALA A 103 42.59 20.88 -9.79
C ALA A 103 42.69 20.15 -8.44
N ALA A 104 41.54 19.97 -7.80
CA ALA A 104 41.32 18.91 -6.83
C ALA A 104 39.92 18.38 -7.10
N ALA A 105 39.84 17.40 -8.00
CA ALA A 105 38.68 16.53 -8.12
C ALA A 105 38.57 15.71 -6.82
N ALA A 106 38.04 16.36 -5.78
CA ALA A 106 37.40 15.66 -4.68
C ALA A 106 35.94 15.53 -5.10
N ALA A 107 35.52 14.30 -5.41
CA ALA A 107 34.11 13.93 -5.45
C ALA A 107 33.54 14.15 -4.04
N ALA A 108 33.11 15.38 -3.77
CA ALA A 108 32.35 15.71 -2.59
C ALA A 108 30.91 15.22 -2.84
N GLY A 109 30.64 13.99 -2.44
CA GLY A 109 29.27 13.53 -2.23
C GLY A 109 28.58 14.49 -1.26
N ASP A 110 27.34 14.86 -1.59
CA ASP A 110 26.50 15.70 -0.74
C ASP A 110 26.43 15.09 0.68
N PRO A 111 26.70 15.84 1.76
CA PRO A 111 26.56 15.37 3.15
C PRO A 111 25.12 14.96 3.52
N SER A 112 24.16 15.03 2.59
CA SER A 112 22.82 14.46 2.67
C SER A 112 22.75 12.93 2.48
N SER A 113 23.85 12.27 2.09
CA SER A 113 23.89 10.84 1.73
C SER A 113 24.03 9.88 2.92
N SER A 114 23.54 10.26 4.11
CA SER A 114 23.41 9.31 5.21
C SER A 114 22.11 8.53 5.06
N PHE A 115 22.16 7.22 5.31
CA PHE A 115 21.01 6.33 5.22
C PHE A 115 20.81 5.65 6.57
N GLN A 116 19.55 5.47 6.94
CA GLN A 116 19.15 4.74 8.14
C GLN A 116 18.41 3.47 7.73
N ILE A 117 18.65 2.36 8.43
CA ILE A 117 17.93 1.12 8.18
C ILE A 117 16.58 1.19 8.88
N TYR A 118 15.50 1.10 8.11
CA TYR A 118 14.16 0.88 8.63
C TYR A 118 13.94 -0.59 8.93
N TYR A 119 13.25 -0.87 10.03
CA TYR A 119 12.87 -2.21 10.48
C TYR A 119 11.36 -2.29 10.55
N GLY A 120 10.75 -2.96 9.58
CA GLY A 120 9.30 -3.08 9.47
C GLY A 120 8.82 -4.47 9.87
N THR A 121 7.60 -4.53 10.40
CA THR A 121 7.07 -5.75 11.04
C THR A 121 5.98 -6.44 10.24
N ALA A 122 5.46 -5.80 9.18
CA ALA A 122 4.34 -6.33 8.37
C ALA A 122 3.17 -6.86 9.23
N ALA A 123 2.85 -6.14 10.31
CA ALA A 123 1.83 -6.57 11.26
C ALA A 123 0.43 -6.34 10.68
N SER A 124 -0.53 -7.23 10.90
CA SER A 124 -1.89 -7.04 10.37
C SER A 124 -2.55 -5.75 10.88
N ALA A 125 -3.56 -5.25 10.17
CA ALA A 125 -4.35 -4.09 10.59
C ALA A 125 -5.03 -4.26 11.96
N ALA A 126 -5.21 -5.50 12.43
CA ALA A 126 -5.69 -5.79 13.79
C ALA A 126 -4.70 -5.32 14.88
N ASN A 127 -3.40 -5.33 14.56
CA ASN A 127 -2.32 -4.89 15.44
C ASN A 127 -1.94 -3.42 15.20
N TYR A 128 -2.84 -2.64 14.60
CA TYR A 128 -2.66 -1.21 14.39
C TYR A 128 -2.58 -0.46 15.72
N GLY A 129 -1.55 0.35 15.91
CA GLY A 129 -1.23 0.99 17.20
C GLY A 129 0.04 0.46 17.87
N GLY A 130 0.63 -0.60 17.31
CA GLY A 130 1.94 -1.12 17.73
C GLY A 130 1.88 -2.12 18.89
N TYR A 131 3.00 -2.81 19.09
CA TYR A 131 3.24 -3.62 20.28
C TYR A 131 3.50 -2.67 21.45
N GLY A 132 2.56 -2.55 22.39
CA GLY A 132 2.79 -1.81 23.63
C GLY A 132 3.88 -2.50 24.46
N GLY A 133 4.99 -1.80 24.73
CA GLY A 133 6.11 -2.30 25.54
C GLY A 133 7.48 -1.98 24.93
N ASN A 134 8.56 -2.18 25.68
CA ASN A 134 9.97 -1.94 25.30
C ASN A 134 10.50 -2.84 24.15
N ALA A 135 9.62 -3.35 23.28
CA ALA A 135 10.02 -4.17 22.15
C ALA A 135 10.74 -3.31 21.10
N SER A 136 12.00 -3.62 20.82
CA SER A 136 12.74 -2.95 19.76
C SER A 136 12.14 -3.35 18.40
N LYS A 137 11.84 -2.38 17.52
CA LYS A 137 11.39 -2.65 16.13
C LYS A 137 12.33 -3.60 15.37
N LYS A 138 13.62 -3.60 15.76
CA LYS A 138 14.64 -4.49 15.20
C LYS A 138 14.38 -5.96 15.50
N ASP A 139 13.89 -6.28 16.70
CA ASP A 139 13.72 -7.66 17.15
C ASP A 139 12.46 -8.31 16.54
N SER A 140 11.46 -7.49 16.21
CA SER A 140 10.22 -7.90 15.54
C SER A 140 10.23 -7.68 14.03
N ALA A 141 11.37 -7.27 13.46
CA ALA A 141 11.48 -6.96 12.05
C ALA A 141 11.27 -8.21 11.18
N GLU A 142 10.41 -8.09 10.18
CA GLU A 142 10.23 -9.09 9.12
C GLU A 142 10.95 -8.68 7.83
N TYR A 143 11.23 -7.39 7.67
CA TYR A 143 11.98 -6.86 6.54
C TYR A 143 12.76 -5.60 6.95
N THR A 144 13.72 -5.24 6.10
CA THR A 144 14.48 -3.99 6.22
C THR A 144 14.72 -3.36 4.87
N TYR A 145 14.77 -2.03 4.83
CA TYR A 145 15.28 -1.24 3.70
C TYR A 145 15.97 0.02 4.24
N GLU A 146 16.81 0.64 3.42
CA GLU A 146 17.44 1.92 3.73
C GLU A 146 16.47 3.06 3.46
N VAL A 147 16.50 4.09 4.29
CA VAL A 147 15.76 5.34 4.13
C VAL A 147 16.76 6.50 4.15
N PRO A 148 16.70 7.47 3.22
CA PRO A 148 17.60 8.61 3.26
C PRO A 148 17.37 9.47 4.50
N ALA A 149 18.45 9.99 5.07
CA ALA A 149 18.36 10.90 6.21
C ALA A 149 17.52 12.14 5.87
N GLY A 150 16.63 12.49 6.80
CA GLY A 150 15.73 13.64 6.65
C GLY A 150 14.43 13.34 5.91
N TRP A 151 14.24 12.13 5.37
CA TRP A 151 12.91 11.67 4.93
C TRP A 151 11.98 11.49 6.14
N LYS A 152 10.69 11.75 5.93
CA LYS A 152 9.68 11.67 6.98
C LYS A 152 8.81 10.43 6.78
N GLU A 153 8.61 9.68 7.86
CA GLU A 153 7.60 8.62 7.90
C GLU A 153 6.20 9.24 7.81
N ARG A 154 5.39 8.77 6.87
CA ARG A 154 3.95 9.05 6.86
C ARG A 154 3.28 8.07 7.81
N LEU A 155 2.39 8.57 8.65
CA LEU A 155 1.53 7.69 9.42
C LEU A 155 0.56 6.97 8.47
N VAL A 156 0.78 5.68 8.27
CA VAL A 156 -0.14 4.80 7.55
C VAL A 156 -1.34 4.55 8.46
N SER A 157 -2.56 4.63 7.93
CA SER A 157 -3.79 4.42 8.70
C SER A 157 -4.19 2.94 8.81
N LYS A 158 -5.07 2.60 9.77
CA LYS A 158 -5.64 1.25 9.89
C LYS A 158 -6.36 0.80 8.62
N VAL A 159 -7.02 1.75 7.94
CA VAL A 159 -7.75 1.50 6.69
C VAL A 159 -6.77 1.16 5.57
N GLU A 160 -5.75 1.98 5.34
CA GLU A 160 -4.75 1.72 4.30
C GLU A 160 -4.01 0.40 4.52
N LYS A 161 -3.66 0.10 5.77
CA LYS A 161 -3.08 -1.19 6.15
C LYS A 161 -4.02 -2.37 5.91
N GLY A 162 -5.32 -2.18 6.14
CA GLY A 162 -6.33 -3.22 5.97
C GLY A 162 -6.78 -3.45 4.53
N THR A 163 -6.70 -2.43 3.67
CA THR A 163 -7.18 -2.50 2.28
C THR A 163 -6.05 -2.77 1.29
N ASN A 164 -4.93 -2.04 1.40
CA ASN A 164 -3.85 -2.10 0.40
C ASN A 164 -2.60 -2.81 0.97
N GLY A 165 -2.64 -3.20 2.25
CA GLY A 165 -1.52 -3.86 2.91
C GLY A 165 -0.35 -2.92 3.20
N THR A 166 -0.50 -1.59 3.10
CA THR A 166 0.58 -0.63 3.39
C THR A 166 1.05 -0.79 4.83
N ASP A 167 2.34 -1.05 5.02
CA ASP A 167 2.96 -1.20 6.34
C ASP A 167 3.79 0.03 6.72
N SER A 168 4.49 0.60 5.76
CA SER A 168 5.36 1.76 5.95
C SER A 168 5.39 2.63 4.70
N GLU A 169 5.57 3.94 4.90
CA GLU A 169 5.75 4.91 3.83
C GLU A 169 6.63 6.06 4.31
N PHE A 170 7.63 6.41 3.51
CA PHE A 170 8.54 7.52 3.73
C PHE A 170 8.53 8.43 2.51
N PHE A 171 8.64 9.74 2.74
CA PHE A 171 8.69 10.71 1.67
C PHE A 171 9.76 11.77 1.94
N ASN A 172 10.28 12.33 0.85
CA ASN A 172 11.17 13.48 0.94
C ASN A 172 10.36 14.73 1.31
N PRO A 173 10.57 15.36 2.49
CA PRO A 173 9.77 16.54 2.86
C PRO A 173 10.01 17.74 1.95
N LYS A 174 11.13 17.79 1.22
CA LYS A 174 11.42 18.83 0.22
C LYS A 174 10.77 18.53 -1.13
N LYS A 175 10.49 17.25 -1.42
CA LYS A 175 9.95 16.74 -2.68
C LYS A 175 8.88 15.70 -2.36
N ARG A 176 7.69 16.14 -1.94
CA ARG A 176 6.67 15.26 -1.33
C ARG A 176 6.20 14.12 -2.25
N SER A 177 6.42 14.25 -3.56
CA SER A 177 6.09 13.25 -4.57
C SER A 177 7.16 12.18 -4.75
N GLU A 178 8.38 12.39 -4.22
CA GLU A 178 9.44 11.39 -4.11
C GLU A 178 9.20 10.61 -2.81
N ARG A 179 8.88 9.32 -2.94
CA ARG A 179 8.48 8.48 -1.82
C ARG A 179 8.91 7.03 -2.01
N GLU A 180 9.00 6.33 -0.90
CA GLU A 180 9.12 4.88 -0.85
C GLU A 180 8.07 4.33 0.12
N TYR A 181 7.53 3.16 -0.19
CA TYR A 181 6.56 2.51 0.68
C TYR A 181 6.65 1.00 0.52
N LEU A 182 6.16 0.28 1.53
CA LEU A 182 6.07 -1.17 1.47
C LEU A 182 4.64 -1.62 1.74
N THR A 183 4.15 -2.52 0.91
CA THR A 183 2.92 -3.26 1.13
C THR A 183 3.22 -4.74 1.40
N PHE A 184 2.30 -5.41 2.09
CA PHE A 184 2.36 -6.86 2.25
C PHE A 184 0.99 -7.50 2.08
N LEU A 185 0.99 -8.74 1.61
CA LEU A 185 -0.19 -9.60 1.49
C LEU A 185 0.08 -10.92 2.21
N SER A 186 -0.74 -11.26 3.21
CA SER A 186 -0.63 -12.52 3.93
C SER A 186 -1.23 -13.69 3.16
N GLY A 187 -0.76 -14.91 3.43
CA GLY A 187 -1.30 -16.15 2.83
C GLY A 187 -0.55 -16.62 1.59
N LEU A 188 0.45 -15.87 1.13
CA LEU A 188 1.24 -16.18 -0.05
C LEU A 188 2.61 -16.76 0.36
N ARG A 189 2.88 -18.00 -0.09
CA ARG A 189 4.13 -18.72 0.20
C ARG A 189 5.14 -18.69 -0.94
N ALA A 190 4.66 -18.48 -2.15
CA ALA A 190 5.45 -18.44 -3.37
C ALA A 190 4.99 -17.25 -4.21
N LEU A 191 5.90 -16.76 -5.05
CA LEU A 191 5.55 -15.77 -6.07
C LEU A 191 4.79 -16.49 -7.20
N ALA A 192 3.83 -15.79 -7.80
CA ALA A 192 3.24 -16.20 -9.07
C ALA A 192 4.30 -16.08 -10.19
N PRO A 193 4.00 -16.42 -11.45
CA PRO A 193 4.87 -16.06 -12.58
C PRO A 193 5.17 -14.56 -12.58
N VAL A 194 6.40 -14.19 -12.98
CA VAL A 194 6.88 -12.79 -12.94
C VAL A 194 5.96 -11.83 -13.69
N ASP A 195 5.30 -12.27 -14.75
CA ASP A 195 4.42 -11.43 -15.56
C ASP A 195 3.06 -11.14 -14.89
N ASP A 196 2.64 -11.98 -13.95
CA ASP A 196 1.35 -11.88 -13.29
C ASP A 196 1.41 -11.08 -11.98
N VAL A 197 2.53 -11.15 -11.26
CA VAL A 197 2.66 -10.57 -9.92
C VAL A 197 2.38 -9.07 -9.90
N LEU A 198 2.91 -8.31 -10.87
CA LEU A 198 2.72 -6.87 -10.92
C LEU A 198 1.25 -6.48 -11.12
N ASN A 199 0.55 -7.17 -12.04
CA ASN A 199 -0.88 -6.95 -12.29
C ASN A 199 -1.73 -7.34 -11.08
N ASN A 200 -1.38 -8.43 -10.40
CA ASN A 200 -2.07 -8.87 -9.18
C ASN A 200 -1.92 -7.86 -8.03
N LEU A 201 -0.75 -7.23 -7.88
CA LEU A 201 -0.54 -6.15 -6.90
C LEU A 201 -1.41 -4.93 -7.20
N ALA A 202 -1.52 -4.55 -8.48
CA ALA A 202 -2.28 -3.39 -8.94
C ALA A 202 -3.79 -3.50 -8.66
N LEU A 203 -4.34 -4.71 -8.47
CA LEU A 203 -5.75 -4.90 -8.10
C LEU A 203 -6.11 -4.23 -6.76
N SER A 204 -5.11 -4.03 -5.89
CA SER A 204 -5.27 -3.39 -4.57
C SER A 204 -4.68 -1.98 -4.49
N ASP A 205 -4.07 -1.50 -5.57
CA ASP A 205 -3.43 -0.18 -5.62
C ASP A 205 -3.82 0.53 -6.93
N VAL A 206 -4.81 1.43 -6.81
CA VAL A 206 -5.33 2.22 -7.93
C VAL A 206 -4.24 3.11 -8.55
N ALA A 207 -3.32 3.65 -7.74
CA ALA A 207 -2.25 4.50 -8.26
C ALA A 207 -1.26 3.68 -9.10
N LEU A 208 -0.97 2.45 -8.67
CA LEU A 208 -0.18 1.51 -9.46
C LEU A 208 -0.90 1.09 -10.74
N GLN A 209 -2.21 0.81 -10.67
CA GLN A 209 -3.02 0.48 -11.84
C GLN A 209 -2.98 1.60 -12.88
N ASP A 210 -3.21 2.84 -12.47
CA ASP A 210 -3.14 4.02 -13.34
C ASP A 210 -1.74 4.19 -13.94
N GLN A 211 -0.70 3.96 -13.15
CA GLN A 211 0.68 4.08 -13.61
C GLN A 211 1.05 3.01 -14.63
N ILE A 212 0.62 1.75 -14.45
CA ILE A 212 0.82 0.67 -15.42
C ILE A 212 0.05 0.99 -16.71
N ALA A 213 -1.18 1.50 -16.60
CA ALA A 213 -2.00 1.87 -17.76
C ALA A 213 -1.40 3.03 -18.57
N ALA A 214 -0.72 3.95 -17.90
CA ALA A 214 -0.05 5.10 -18.51
C ALA A 214 1.46 4.89 -18.75
N ALA A 215 1.96 3.66 -18.63
CA ALA A 215 3.38 3.36 -18.77
C ALA A 215 3.82 3.40 -20.23
N ASP A 216 4.94 4.06 -20.48
CA ASP A 216 5.66 3.98 -21.76
C ASP A 216 6.40 2.64 -21.87
N ALA A 217 6.94 2.15 -20.76
CA ALA A 217 7.57 0.83 -20.67
C ALA A 217 7.45 0.21 -19.28
N VAL A 218 7.27 -1.11 -19.25
CA VAL A 218 7.36 -1.93 -18.04
C VAL A 218 8.40 -3.01 -18.28
N ARG A 219 9.40 -3.07 -17.41
CA ARG A 219 10.44 -4.11 -17.43
C ARG A 219 10.34 -4.96 -16.18
N SER A 220 10.61 -6.25 -16.32
CA SER A 220 10.67 -7.20 -15.22
C SER A 220 12.02 -7.93 -15.24
N ARG A 221 12.51 -8.29 -14.04
CA ARG A 221 13.75 -9.04 -13.86
C ARG A 221 13.67 -9.91 -12.62
N GLU A 222 14.19 -11.12 -12.71
CA GLU A 222 14.46 -11.94 -11.54
C GLU A 222 15.84 -11.63 -10.94
N ARG A 223 15.88 -11.53 -9.62
CA ARG A 223 17.09 -11.38 -8.83
C ARG A 223 17.06 -12.36 -7.66
N ARG A 224 18.22 -12.90 -7.30
CA ARG A 224 18.40 -13.63 -6.04
C ARG A 224 19.40 -12.87 -5.18
N ASP A 225 19.15 -12.86 -3.88
CA ASP A 225 20.13 -12.34 -2.91
C ASP A 225 21.18 -13.41 -2.56
N ASP A 226 22.12 -13.05 -1.69
CA ASP A 226 23.20 -13.95 -1.22
C ASP A 226 22.67 -15.18 -0.46
N ARG A 227 21.40 -15.14 -0.02
CA ARG A 227 20.71 -16.23 0.70
C ARG A 227 19.86 -17.09 -0.24
N GLY A 228 19.86 -16.78 -1.53
CA GLY A 228 19.07 -17.47 -2.56
C GLY A 228 17.58 -17.10 -2.56
N GLN A 229 17.15 -16.12 -1.76
CA GLN A 229 15.79 -15.58 -1.76
C GLN A 229 15.49 -14.95 -3.12
N LEU A 230 14.36 -15.34 -3.72
CA LEU A 230 13.91 -14.82 -5.00
C LEU A 230 13.23 -13.46 -4.83
N TYR A 231 13.63 -12.52 -5.67
CA TYR A 231 13.05 -11.19 -5.84
C TYR A 231 12.64 -11.01 -7.30
N TYR A 232 11.49 -10.41 -7.52
CA TYR A 232 11.12 -9.85 -8.81
C TYR A 232 11.25 -8.34 -8.73
N ASP A 233 12.09 -7.77 -9.59
CA ASP A 233 12.24 -6.34 -9.72
C ASP A 233 11.48 -5.88 -10.97
N TYR A 234 10.66 -4.86 -10.80
CA TYR A 234 9.94 -4.19 -11.89
C TYR A 234 10.40 -2.74 -11.98
N GLU A 235 10.50 -2.26 -13.21
CA GLU A 235 10.77 -0.87 -13.54
C GLU A 235 9.65 -0.38 -14.45
N ILE A 236 8.93 0.66 -14.00
CA ILE A 236 7.84 1.27 -14.73
C ILE A 236 8.28 2.69 -15.11
N GLU A 237 8.48 2.89 -16.40
CA GLU A 237 8.69 4.20 -17.03
C GLU A 237 7.32 4.73 -17.44
N GLY A 238 6.83 5.78 -16.79
CA GLY A 238 5.56 6.41 -17.12
C GLY A 238 5.70 7.89 -17.46
N ALA A 239 4.69 8.43 -18.14
CA ALA A 239 4.67 9.82 -18.57
C ALA A 239 4.77 10.82 -17.41
N ALA A 240 4.22 10.49 -16.24
CA ALA A 240 4.20 11.35 -15.06
C ALA A 240 5.28 11.02 -14.02
N ALA A 241 5.57 9.73 -13.84
CA ALA A 241 6.46 9.24 -12.79
C ALA A 241 7.14 7.94 -13.19
N HIS A 242 8.28 7.70 -12.57
CA HIS A 242 9.04 6.47 -12.66
C HIS A 242 8.89 5.68 -11.36
N SER A 243 8.79 4.35 -11.43
CA SER A 243 8.79 3.51 -10.22
C SER A 243 9.64 2.26 -10.35
N LEU A 244 10.28 1.93 -9.24
CA LEU A 244 10.98 0.67 -9.02
C LEU A 244 10.23 -0.14 -7.98
N ILE A 245 9.96 -1.41 -8.26
CA ILE A 245 9.16 -2.27 -7.38
C ILE A 245 9.93 -3.57 -7.15
N SER A 246 10.24 -3.91 -5.91
CA SER A 246 10.87 -5.19 -5.57
C SER A 246 9.89 -6.06 -4.80
N VAL A 247 9.63 -7.26 -5.31
CA VAL A 247 8.62 -8.17 -4.76
C VAL A 247 9.26 -9.48 -4.34
N THR A 248 8.90 -9.97 -3.16
CA THR A 248 9.38 -11.25 -2.65
C THR A 248 8.37 -11.94 -1.75
N CYS A 249 8.50 -13.25 -1.56
CA CYS A 249 7.69 -14.01 -0.61
C CYS A 249 8.58 -14.55 0.52
N ALA A 250 8.18 -14.29 1.76
CA ALA A 250 8.80 -14.85 2.96
C ALA A 250 7.76 -14.94 4.09
N ARG A 251 7.92 -15.87 5.03
CA ARG A 251 7.04 -16.00 6.22
C ARG A 251 5.54 -16.05 5.89
N ASN A 252 5.15 -16.73 4.80
CA ASN A 252 3.76 -16.83 4.33
C ASN A 252 3.14 -15.44 4.03
N LYS A 253 3.96 -14.49 3.60
CA LYS A 253 3.56 -13.17 3.12
C LYS A 253 4.31 -12.85 1.83
N LEU A 254 3.64 -12.15 0.93
CA LEU A 254 4.26 -11.39 -0.15
C LEU A 254 4.57 -10.00 0.37
N TYR A 255 5.75 -9.48 0.07
CA TYR A 255 6.17 -8.11 0.34
C TYR A 255 6.46 -7.43 -0.99
N ALA A 256 6.01 -6.19 -1.14
CA ALA A 256 6.33 -5.36 -2.29
C ALA A 256 6.84 -4.00 -1.80
N HIS A 257 8.09 -3.70 -2.09
CA HIS A 257 8.72 -2.40 -1.82
C HIS A 257 8.67 -1.55 -3.09
N PHE A 258 8.16 -0.33 -2.95
CA PHE A 258 7.95 0.62 -4.03
C PHE A 258 8.83 1.84 -3.78
N VAL A 259 9.53 2.29 -4.82
CA VAL A 259 10.24 3.58 -4.84
C VAL A 259 9.72 4.34 -6.04
N THR A 260 9.12 5.50 -5.81
CA THR A 260 8.44 6.30 -6.84
C THR A 260 8.93 7.74 -6.79
N ALA A 261 9.20 8.31 -7.97
CA ALA A 261 9.51 9.73 -8.12
C ALA A 261 8.93 10.27 -9.43
N PRO A 262 8.48 11.54 -9.48
CA PRO A 262 8.17 12.19 -10.75
C PRO A 262 9.43 12.34 -11.61
N ASN A 263 9.26 12.45 -12.92
CA ASN A 263 10.37 12.40 -13.89
C ASN A 263 11.52 13.42 -13.63
N PRO A 264 11.26 14.67 -13.21
CA PRO A 264 12.33 15.62 -12.86
C PRO A 264 13.18 15.15 -11.67
N GLU A 265 12.53 14.66 -10.61
CA GLU A 265 13.20 14.12 -9.42
C GLU A 265 13.91 12.81 -9.72
N TRP A 266 13.29 11.93 -10.51
CA TRP A 266 13.89 10.69 -10.97
C TRP A 266 15.24 10.95 -11.66
N THR A 267 15.26 11.89 -12.61
CA THR A 267 16.47 12.23 -13.37
C THR A 267 17.59 12.76 -12.46
N ARG A 268 17.22 13.46 -11.38
CA ARG A 268 18.16 14.08 -10.47
C ARG A 268 18.71 13.10 -9.43
N ASP A 269 17.87 12.23 -8.89
CA ASP A 269 18.18 11.40 -7.72
C ASP A 269 18.18 9.89 -8.04
N GLN A 270 18.29 9.54 -9.34
CA GLN A 270 18.24 8.17 -9.84
C GLN A 270 19.09 7.18 -9.04
N ASP A 271 20.35 7.53 -8.75
CA ASP A 271 21.27 6.64 -8.03
C ASP A 271 20.79 6.37 -6.59
N THR A 272 20.27 7.41 -5.93
CA THR A 272 19.67 7.27 -4.60
C THR A 272 18.45 6.37 -4.67
N LEU A 273 17.54 6.60 -5.61
CA LEU A 273 16.29 5.82 -5.74
C LEU A 273 16.57 4.33 -6.06
N ARG A 274 17.54 4.06 -6.94
CA ARG A 274 17.98 2.68 -7.23
C ARG A 274 18.64 2.03 -6.01
N ARG A 275 19.40 2.79 -5.21
CA ARG A 275 19.95 2.29 -3.95
C ARG A 275 18.85 1.91 -2.96
N LEU A 276 17.83 2.75 -2.77
CA LEU A 276 16.69 2.45 -1.91
C LEU A 276 16.01 1.14 -2.34
N HIS A 277 15.74 1.03 -3.64
CA HIS A 277 15.13 -0.17 -4.21
C HIS A 277 15.97 -1.44 -3.99
N HIS A 278 17.29 -1.37 -4.18
CA HIS A 278 18.18 -2.52 -3.96
C HIS A 278 18.45 -2.84 -2.49
N SER A 279 18.18 -1.91 -1.57
CA SER A 279 18.40 -2.11 -0.14
C SER A 279 17.35 -3.03 0.51
N PHE A 280 16.21 -3.21 -0.16
CA PHE A 280 15.11 -4.01 0.37
C PHE A 280 15.47 -5.49 0.50
N ARG A 281 15.25 -6.02 1.71
CA ARG A 281 15.46 -7.43 2.05
C ARG A 281 14.51 -7.90 3.14
N THR A 282 14.22 -9.19 3.16
CA THR A 282 13.46 -9.83 4.25
C THR A 282 14.41 -10.33 5.34
N VAL A 283 13.92 -10.36 6.58
CA VAL A 283 14.66 -10.87 7.74
C VAL A 283 14.27 -12.33 7.94
N GLY A 284 15.26 -13.22 7.85
CA GLY A 284 15.10 -14.64 8.19
C GLY A 284 14.48 -15.51 7.09
N ALA A 285 15.11 -15.57 5.91
CA ALA A 285 14.88 -16.62 4.92
C ALA A 285 15.79 -17.86 5.17
N ASP A 286 16.25 -18.07 6.41
CA ASP A 286 17.20 -19.14 6.70
C ASP A 286 16.48 -20.49 6.83
N THR A 287 16.73 -21.32 5.81
CA THR A 287 16.91 -22.78 5.86
C THR A 287 15.63 -23.64 5.89
N PRO A 288 15.31 -24.42 4.83
CA PRO A 288 14.36 -25.51 4.96
C PRO A 288 14.89 -26.46 6.04
N ALA A 289 14.07 -26.75 7.05
CA ALA A 289 14.42 -27.65 8.14
C ALA A 289 14.99 -28.95 7.56
N SER A 290 16.31 -29.14 7.66
CA SER A 290 16.93 -30.43 7.44
C SER A 290 16.36 -31.35 8.51
N SER A 291 15.46 -32.23 8.10
CA SER A 291 14.97 -33.34 8.88
C SER A 291 16.14 -34.09 9.50
N SER A 292 16.36 -33.92 10.80
CA SER A 292 17.19 -34.82 11.57
C SER A 292 16.47 -36.17 11.64
N SER A 293 16.78 -37.04 10.68
CA SER A 293 16.49 -38.46 10.80
C SER A 293 17.37 -39.03 11.90
N SER A 294 16.86 -39.05 13.12
CA SER A 294 17.38 -39.87 14.22
C SER A 294 17.19 -41.34 13.83
N SER A 295 18.29 -41.98 13.43
CA SER A 295 18.38 -43.43 13.30
C SER A 295 18.73 -44.00 14.68
N SER A 296 17.84 -44.83 15.23
CA SER A 296 18.12 -45.78 16.29
C SER A 296 18.07 -47.19 15.72
#